data_AF-R6IZV1-F1
#
_entry.id   AF-R6IZV1-F1
#
_cell.length_a   1.000
_cell.length_b   1.000
_cell.length_c   1.000
_cell.angle_alpha   90.00
_cell.angle_beta   90.00
_cell.angle_gamma   90.00
#
_symmetry.space_group_name_H-M   'P 1'
#
loop_
_entity.id
_entity.type
_entity.pdbx_description
1 polymer ?
#
loop_
_entity_poly.entity_id
_entity_poly.type
_entity_poly.pdbx_seq_one_letter_code
_entity_poly.pdbx_strand_id
1 'polypeptide(L)'
;MTISDAIRYVGVNDTDIDLFESQYPVPNGVSYNSYLLLDDKIALLDTVDKRKYDDWATKVDAVLDGRTPDYIVVHHLEPDHAGSLQMTIEKYPEATLVLSAKALAMLPQFFDLPAGTKTLSVKEGDTLELGHHTLTFVMAPMVHWPEVMVSYEQTEKVLFSADAFGKFGAVGTDEPWPEEARRYFINIVGKYGAPVQTLLKKAAALDIATICPLHGPVLQGDLTPYLHLYNTWSSYQPETRGVFIAYTSIYGNTKTAALLLAEELKSRGVTVEIADLSRTDLAQAVAKAFQYSQMVCAAPSYDGGVFPVMADFLHHLKSKSYQNRTVALIENGSWAPSAARTMTAQLEEMKAITLLSGTVTVRAALKDADRTALAALADALAQ
;
A
#
# COMPACT_ATOMS: atom_id res chain seq x y z
N MET A 1 -16.53 -16.83 -3.27
CA MET A 1 -17.25 -15.75 -2.57
C MET A 1 -18.29 -15.19 -3.53
N THR A 2 -19.48 -14.87 -3.06
CA THR A 2 -20.54 -14.22 -3.88
C THR A 2 -20.83 -12.89 -3.22
N ILE A 3 -20.82 -11.79 -3.98
CA ILE A 3 -21.16 -10.47 -3.43
C ILE A 3 -22.68 -10.31 -3.46
N SER A 4 -23.27 -10.63 -4.62
CA SER A 4 -24.70 -10.79 -4.84
C SER A 4 -24.95 -11.77 -6.00
N ASP A 5 -26.22 -11.97 -6.37
CA ASP A 5 -26.57 -12.78 -7.53
C ASP A 5 -26.05 -12.14 -8.84
N ALA A 6 -26.02 -10.81 -8.93
CA ALA A 6 -25.53 -10.07 -10.08
C ALA A 6 -24.01 -9.88 -10.06
N ILE A 7 -23.40 -9.68 -8.88
CA ILE A 7 -21.98 -9.36 -8.72
C ILE A 7 -21.21 -10.57 -8.21
N ARG A 8 -20.48 -11.22 -9.11
CA ARG A 8 -19.78 -12.50 -8.85
C ARG A 8 -18.28 -12.30 -8.80
N TYR A 9 -17.66 -12.72 -7.69
CA TYR A 9 -16.19 -12.75 -7.58
C TYR A 9 -15.63 -13.92 -8.39
N VAL A 10 -14.73 -13.63 -9.33
CA VAL A 10 -14.02 -14.61 -10.17
C VAL A 10 -12.50 -14.55 -9.99
N GLY A 11 -12.02 -13.70 -9.08
CA GLY A 11 -10.60 -13.59 -8.74
C GLY A 11 -9.96 -14.86 -8.17
N VAL A 12 -8.64 -14.81 -8.02
CA VAL A 12 -7.78 -15.95 -7.67
C VAL A 12 -6.74 -15.53 -6.63
N ASN A 13 -6.32 -16.50 -5.81
CA ASN A 13 -5.18 -16.33 -4.93
C ASN A 13 -3.92 -16.87 -5.62
N ASP A 14 -2.83 -16.12 -5.58
CA ASP A 14 -1.49 -16.64 -5.84
C ASP A 14 -0.79 -16.86 -4.51
N THR A 15 -0.79 -18.11 -4.05
CA THR A 15 -0.10 -18.55 -2.83
C THR A 15 1.33 -19.02 -3.11
N ASP A 16 1.73 -19.07 -4.38
CA ASP A 16 3.03 -19.59 -4.81
C ASP A 16 4.03 -18.45 -5.09
N ILE A 17 3.54 -17.20 -5.15
CA ILE A 17 4.36 -16.00 -5.25
C ILE A 17 5.07 -15.72 -3.92
N ASP A 18 6.38 -15.48 -3.99
CA ASP A 18 7.22 -15.12 -2.85
C ASP A 18 7.40 -13.60 -2.71
N LEU A 19 7.50 -12.89 -3.83
CA LEU A 19 7.69 -11.44 -3.91
C LEU A 19 6.64 -10.77 -4.81
N PHE A 20 5.83 -9.88 -4.25
CA PHE A 20 4.98 -8.97 -5.02
C PHE A 20 5.83 -7.81 -5.58
N GLU A 21 5.59 -7.42 -6.83
CA GLU A 21 6.43 -6.47 -7.60
C GLU A 21 7.93 -6.83 -7.60
N SER A 22 8.29 -8.10 -7.38
CA SER A 22 9.67 -8.54 -7.16
C SER A 22 10.41 -7.85 -6.02
N GLN A 23 9.69 -7.23 -5.06
CA GLN A 23 10.27 -6.46 -3.97
C GLN A 23 9.66 -6.78 -2.60
N TYR A 24 8.36 -7.05 -2.52
CA TYR A 24 7.66 -7.18 -1.23
C TYR A 24 7.41 -8.64 -0.86
N PRO A 25 8.01 -9.16 0.22
CA PRO A 25 7.73 -10.51 0.68
C PRO A 25 6.26 -10.70 1.04
N VAL A 26 5.63 -11.71 0.45
CA VAL A 26 4.20 -12.03 0.63
C VAL A 26 4.04 -13.49 1.08
N PRO A 27 4.42 -13.83 2.33
CA PRO A 27 4.44 -15.21 2.81
C PRO A 27 3.06 -15.89 2.83
N ASN A 28 1.99 -15.10 2.84
CA ASN A 28 0.60 -15.56 2.77
C ASN A 28 -0.02 -15.33 1.37
N GLY A 29 0.83 -15.16 0.35
CA GLY A 29 0.45 -14.90 -1.03
C GLY A 29 -0.18 -13.53 -1.26
N VAL A 30 -0.82 -13.39 -2.41
CA VAL A 30 -1.62 -12.22 -2.79
C VAL A 30 -2.89 -12.70 -3.50
N SER A 31 -3.92 -11.86 -3.60
CA SER A 31 -5.05 -12.13 -4.47
C SER A 31 -5.06 -11.18 -5.67
N TYR A 32 -5.47 -11.69 -6.83
CA TYR A 32 -5.81 -10.91 -8.00
C TYR A 32 -7.33 -10.97 -8.13
N ASN A 33 -7.99 -9.93 -7.64
CA ASN A 33 -9.44 -9.87 -7.61
C ASN A 33 -9.96 -9.41 -8.97
N SER A 34 -11.01 -10.07 -9.43
CA SER A 34 -11.72 -9.76 -10.67
C SER A 34 -13.19 -10.15 -10.46
N TYR A 35 -14.09 -9.44 -11.12
CA TYR A 35 -15.53 -9.53 -10.87
C TYR A 35 -16.30 -9.63 -12.19
N LEU A 36 -17.39 -10.39 -12.19
CA LEU A 36 -18.39 -10.40 -13.26
C LEU A 36 -19.65 -9.71 -12.76
N LEU A 37 -20.12 -8.72 -13.51
CA LEU A 37 -21.44 -8.12 -13.37
C LEU A 37 -22.39 -8.78 -14.37
N LEU A 38 -23.37 -9.52 -13.86
CA LEU A 38 -24.35 -10.27 -14.65
C LEU A 38 -25.65 -9.48 -14.73
N ASP A 39 -25.99 -9.06 -15.95
CA ASP A 39 -27.22 -8.33 -16.25
C ASP A 39 -27.68 -8.67 -17.69
N ASP A 40 -28.55 -7.86 -18.29
CA ASP A 40 -28.89 -7.93 -19.72
C ASP A 40 -27.62 -7.89 -20.58
N LYS A 41 -26.66 -7.05 -20.20
CA LYS A 41 -25.28 -7.03 -20.70
C LYS A 41 -24.30 -7.41 -19.59
N ILE A 42 -23.28 -8.19 -19.93
CA ILE A 42 -22.29 -8.66 -18.96
C ILE A 42 -21.03 -7.80 -19.01
N ALA A 43 -20.53 -7.38 -17.84
CA ALA A 43 -19.24 -6.72 -17.70
C ALA A 43 -18.26 -7.59 -16.90
N LEU A 44 -17.09 -7.85 -17.48
CA LEU A 44 -15.93 -8.42 -16.78
C LEU A 44 -15.03 -7.28 -16.31
N LEU A 45 -14.79 -7.21 -15.00
CA LEU A 45 -14.06 -6.13 -14.34
C LEU A 45 -12.66 -6.60 -13.98
N ASP A 46 -11.68 -6.02 -14.69
CA ASP A 46 -10.26 -6.37 -14.69
C ASP A 46 -9.99 -7.84 -14.97
N THR A 47 -8.72 -8.15 -15.23
CA THR A 47 -8.26 -9.53 -15.38
C THR A 47 -7.36 -9.88 -14.19
N VAL A 48 -6.36 -10.72 -14.41
CA VAL A 48 -5.42 -11.15 -13.38
C VAL A 48 -4.01 -11.22 -13.97
N ASP A 49 -3.03 -11.37 -13.09
CA ASP A 49 -1.67 -11.72 -13.49
C ASP A 49 -1.69 -12.96 -14.40
N LYS A 50 -0.89 -12.93 -15.46
CA LYS A 50 -0.73 -14.02 -16.42
C LYS A 50 -0.43 -15.37 -15.75
N ARG A 51 0.26 -15.37 -14.60
CA ARG A 51 0.58 -16.56 -13.80
C ARG A 51 -0.65 -17.35 -13.36
N LYS A 52 -1.80 -16.69 -13.21
CA LYS A 52 -3.04 -17.29 -12.72
C LYS A 52 -4.18 -17.24 -13.74
N TYR A 53 -3.85 -17.04 -15.03
CA TYR A 53 -4.83 -16.97 -16.11
C TYR A 53 -5.73 -18.21 -16.17
N ASP A 54 -5.18 -19.42 -16.17
CA ASP A 54 -5.97 -20.65 -16.36
C ASP A 54 -6.97 -20.89 -15.21
N ASP A 55 -6.52 -20.65 -13.97
CA ASP A 55 -7.37 -20.75 -12.77
C ASP A 55 -8.51 -19.72 -12.79
N TRP A 56 -8.20 -18.48 -13.20
CA TRP A 56 -9.17 -17.40 -13.32
C TRP A 56 -10.15 -17.63 -14.48
N ALA A 57 -9.65 -18.01 -15.66
CA ALA A 57 -10.46 -18.29 -16.83
C ALA A 57 -11.46 -19.43 -16.57
N THR A 58 -11.05 -20.47 -15.84
CA THR A 58 -11.95 -21.55 -15.41
C THR A 58 -13.10 -21.03 -14.54
N LYS A 59 -12.83 -20.10 -13.61
CA LYS A 59 -13.86 -19.47 -12.77
C LYS A 59 -14.79 -18.57 -13.58
N VAL A 60 -14.23 -17.78 -14.49
CA VAL A 60 -15.00 -16.92 -15.41
C VAL A 60 -15.96 -17.78 -16.24
N ASP A 61 -15.48 -18.85 -16.87
CA ASP A 61 -16.30 -19.72 -17.72
C ASP A 61 -17.42 -20.40 -16.94
N ALA A 62 -17.13 -20.86 -15.72
CA ALA A 62 -18.12 -21.47 -14.85
C ALA A 62 -19.24 -20.50 -14.45
N VAL A 63 -18.92 -19.21 -14.26
CA VAL A 63 -19.93 -18.18 -13.92
C VAL A 63 -20.70 -17.70 -15.16
N LEU A 64 -20.04 -17.62 -16.31
CA LEU A 64 -20.66 -17.21 -17.57
C LEU A 64 -21.64 -18.25 -18.12
N ASP A 65 -21.43 -19.54 -17.84
CA ASP A 65 -22.31 -20.65 -18.24
C ASP A 65 -22.68 -20.60 -19.75
N GLY A 66 -21.65 -20.44 -20.59
CA GLY A 66 -21.80 -20.36 -22.04
C GLY A 66 -22.20 -18.98 -22.60
N ARG A 67 -22.47 -17.99 -21.74
CA ARG A 67 -22.59 -16.58 -22.14
C ARG A 67 -21.20 -15.97 -22.40
N THR A 68 -21.17 -14.79 -23.00
CA THR A 68 -19.95 -14.02 -23.24
C THR A 68 -20.09 -12.60 -22.68
N PRO A 69 -19.01 -11.98 -22.20
CA PRO A 69 -19.04 -10.59 -21.77
C PRO A 69 -19.28 -9.64 -22.95
N ASP A 70 -20.12 -8.64 -22.74
CA ASP A 70 -20.30 -7.49 -23.65
C ASP A 70 -19.19 -6.46 -23.46
N TYR A 71 -18.69 -6.34 -22.22
CA TYR A 71 -17.67 -5.38 -21.82
C TYR A 71 -16.56 -6.03 -21.02
N ILE A 72 -15.34 -5.56 -21.25
CA ILE A 72 -14.18 -5.80 -20.37
C ILE A 72 -13.77 -4.43 -19.85
N VAL A 73 -13.99 -4.17 -18.56
CA VAL A 73 -13.62 -2.90 -17.92
C VAL A 73 -12.22 -3.04 -17.35
N VAL A 74 -11.34 -2.08 -17.68
CA VAL A 74 -9.97 -2.02 -17.16
C VAL A 74 -9.81 -0.80 -16.28
N HIS A 75 -9.88 -1.00 -14.98
CA HIS A 75 -9.68 0.04 -13.97
C HIS A 75 -8.22 0.44 -13.87
N HIS A 76 -7.31 -0.52 -14.05
CA HIS A 76 -5.88 -0.34 -13.89
C HIS A 76 -5.10 -1.24 -14.87
N LEU A 77 -4.07 -0.71 -15.53
CA LEU A 77 -3.27 -1.44 -16.54
C LEU A 77 -2.05 -2.18 -15.98
N GLU A 78 -1.79 -2.15 -14.67
CA GLU A 78 -0.66 -2.87 -14.13
C GLU A 78 -0.76 -4.38 -14.41
N PRO A 79 0.36 -5.06 -14.79
CA PRO A 79 0.29 -6.43 -15.30
C PRO A 79 -0.27 -7.49 -14.35
N ASP A 80 -0.33 -7.23 -13.06
CA ASP A 80 -0.95 -8.15 -12.09
C ASP A 80 -2.50 -8.10 -12.10
N HIS A 81 -3.07 -7.11 -12.79
CA HIS A 81 -4.51 -6.97 -13.04
C HIS A 81 -4.87 -7.00 -14.52
N ALA A 82 -3.95 -6.62 -15.39
CA ALA A 82 -4.14 -6.56 -16.83
C ALA A 82 -3.27 -7.56 -17.61
N GLY A 83 -2.41 -8.35 -16.96
CA GLY A 83 -1.47 -9.25 -17.65
C GLY A 83 -2.15 -10.33 -18.49
N SER A 84 -3.41 -10.62 -18.19
CA SER A 84 -4.25 -11.56 -18.94
C SER A 84 -5.17 -10.88 -19.97
N LEU A 85 -5.07 -9.57 -20.15
CA LEU A 85 -6.02 -8.79 -20.95
C LEU A 85 -6.02 -9.22 -22.42
N GLN A 86 -4.86 -9.38 -23.04
CA GLN A 86 -4.78 -9.76 -24.46
C GLN A 86 -5.43 -11.13 -24.71
N MET A 87 -5.10 -12.15 -23.89
CA MET A 87 -5.70 -13.50 -23.99
C MET A 87 -7.22 -13.46 -23.78
N THR A 88 -7.70 -12.54 -22.93
CA THR A 88 -9.13 -12.35 -22.66
C THR A 88 -9.84 -11.72 -23.87
N ILE A 89 -9.22 -10.72 -24.51
CA ILE A 89 -9.76 -10.08 -25.72
C ILE A 89 -9.79 -11.09 -26.89
N GLU A 90 -8.74 -11.90 -27.05
CA GLU A 90 -8.69 -12.95 -28.07
C GLU A 90 -9.79 -14.01 -27.87
N LYS A 91 -10.11 -14.33 -26.60
CA LYS A 91 -11.21 -15.24 -26.24
C LYS A 91 -12.59 -14.63 -26.47
N TYR A 92 -12.75 -13.33 -26.22
CA TYR A 92 -14.01 -12.59 -26.34
C TYR A 92 -13.90 -11.43 -27.35
N PRO A 93 -13.71 -11.72 -28.65
CA PRO A 93 -13.40 -10.69 -29.66
C PRO A 93 -14.54 -9.68 -29.89
N GLU A 94 -15.77 -10.04 -29.50
CA GLU A 94 -16.92 -9.15 -29.64
C GLU A 94 -17.08 -8.15 -28.49
N ALA A 95 -16.40 -8.38 -27.36
CA ALA A 95 -16.47 -7.54 -26.18
C ALA A 95 -15.84 -6.16 -26.45
N THR A 96 -16.42 -5.12 -25.84
CA THR A 96 -15.87 -3.76 -25.88
C THR A 96 -14.98 -3.52 -24.67
N LEU A 97 -13.73 -3.15 -24.91
CA LEU A 97 -12.79 -2.76 -23.87
C LEU A 97 -13.13 -1.35 -23.36
N VAL A 98 -13.49 -1.23 -22.08
CA VAL A 98 -13.88 0.03 -21.43
C VAL A 98 -12.76 0.50 -20.50
N LEU A 99 -12.19 1.67 -20.76
CA LEU A 99 -11.00 2.15 -20.07
C LEU A 99 -10.87 3.67 -20.12
N SER A 100 -9.99 4.25 -19.29
CA SER A 100 -9.71 5.69 -19.33
C SER A 100 -8.96 6.08 -20.61
N ALA A 101 -9.04 7.34 -21.02
CA ALA A 101 -8.28 7.85 -22.17
C ALA A 101 -6.76 7.67 -22.00
N LYS A 102 -6.27 7.76 -20.76
CA LYS A 102 -4.86 7.55 -20.44
C LYS A 102 -4.47 6.08 -20.58
N ALA A 103 -5.34 5.17 -20.13
CA ALA A 103 -5.13 3.74 -20.28
C ALA A 103 -5.10 3.36 -21.76
N LEU A 104 -6.05 3.86 -22.55
CA LEU A 104 -6.08 3.62 -24.00
C LEU A 104 -4.79 4.08 -24.71
N ALA A 105 -4.23 5.21 -24.31
CA ALA A 105 -2.96 5.70 -24.85
C ALA A 105 -1.73 4.87 -24.43
N MET A 106 -1.80 4.21 -23.27
CA MET A 106 -0.73 3.34 -22.74
C MET A 106 -0.82 1.91 -23.26
N LEU A 107 -2.02 1.46 -23.65
CA LEU A 107 -2.33 0.08 -24.02
C LEU A 107 -1.35 -0.54 -25.04
N PRO A 108 -0.92 0.15 -26.12
CA PRO A 108 0.03 -0.42 -27.09
C PRO A 108 1.45 -0.64 -26.54
N GLN A 109 1.77 -0.12 -25.35
CA GLN A 109 3.06 -0.36 -24.69
C GLN A 109 3.10 -1.72 -24.00
N PHE A 110 1.93 -2.30 -23.69
CA PHE A 110 1.79 -3.54 -22.94
C PHE A 110 1.32 -4.71 -23.81
N PHE A 111 0.50 -4.44 -24.82
CA PHE A 111 -0.18 -5.49 -25.58
C PHE A 111 -0.21 -5.21 -27.08
N ASP A 112 -0.12 -6.29 -27.87
CA ASP A 112 -0.37 -6.29 -29.29
C ASP A 112 -1.82 -6.72 -29.54
N LEU A 113 -2.74 -5.77 -29.43
CA LEU A 113 -4.17 -6.08 -29.52
C LEU A 113 -4.58 -6.56 -30.93
N PRO A 114 -5.51 -7.52 -31.03
CA PRO A 114 -6.09 -7.92 -32.31
C PRO A 114 -6.68 -6.74 -33.08
N ALA A 115 -6.52 -6.77 -34.42
CA ALA A 115 -7.13 -5.77 -35.29
C ALA A 115 -8.66 -5.76 -35.13
N GLY A 116 -9.24 -4.58 -34.98
CA GLY A 116 -10.69 -4.43 -34.79
C GLY A 116 -11.18 -4.55 -33.34
N THR A 117 -10.26 -4.66 -32.36
CA THR A 117 -10.61 -4.59 -30.93
C THR A 117 -11.45 -3.33 -30.66
N LYS A 118 -12.68 -3.53 -30.18
CA LYS A 118 -13.60 -2.44 -29.86
C LYS A 118 -13.16 -1.78 -28.55
N THR A 119 -13.04 -0.47 -28.55
CA THR A 119 -12.66 0.29 -27.34
C THR A 119 -13.67 1.40 -27.06
N LEU A 120 -13.98 1.60 -25.78
CA LEU A 120 -14.78 2.70 -25.27
C LEU A 120 -13.94 3.46 -24.24
N SER A 121 -13.53 4.68 -24.60
CA SER A 121 -12.82 5.57 -23.66
C SER A 121 -13.84 6.31 -22.79
N VAL A 122 -13.78 6.10 -21.48
CA VAL A 122 -14.64 6.77 -20.49
C VAL A 122 -13.92 7.90 -19.78
N LYS A 123 -14.69 8.85 -19.25
CA LYS A 123 -14.26 10.03 -18.50
C LYS A 123 -14.95 10.08 -17.15
N GLU A 124 -14.53 11.04 -16.32
CA GLU A 124 -15.17 11.33 -15.04
C GLU A 124 -16.68 11.52 -15.19
N GLY A 125 -17.46 10.74 -14.46
CA GLY A 125 -18.91 10.82 -14.42
C GLY A 125 -19.63 10.15 -15.60
N ASP A 126 -18.90 9.61 -16.58
CA ASP A 126 -19.52 8.78 -17.62
C ASP A 126 -20.14 7.54 -17.00
N THR A 127 -21.16 7.00 -17.67
CA THR A 127 -21.89 5.82 -17.21
C THR A 127 -21.93 4.73 -18.26
N LEU A 128 -22.07 3.49 -17.81
CA LEU A 128 -22.29 2.31 -18.63
C LEU A 128 -23.49 1.54 -18.09
N GLU A 129 -24.59 1.60 -18.84
CA GLU A 129 -25.83 0.87 -18.54
C GLU A 129 -25.71 -0.58 -19.02
N LEU A 130 -25.93 -1.52 -18.10
CA LEU A 130 -25.87 -2.95 -18.33
C LEU A 130 -27.26 -3.61 -18.33
N GLY A 131 -28.29 -2.89 -17.88
CA GLY A 131 -29.65 -3.38 -17.73
C GLY A 131 -30.25 -2.77 -16.47
N HIS A 132 -30.41 -3.58 -15.43
CA HIS A 132 -30.78 -3.10 -14.09
C HIS A 132 -29.65 -2.35 -13.37
N HIS A 133 -28.41 -2.66 -13.71
CA HIS A 133 -27.20 -2.11 -13.12
C HIS A 133 -26.57 -1.07 -14.05
N THR A 134 -25.97 -0.06 -13.42
CA THR A 134 -25.24 1.01 -14.11
C THR A 134 -23.94 1.28 -13.39
N LEU A 135 -22.83 1.24 -14.13
CA LEU A 135 -21.51 1.63 -13.65
C LEU A 135 -21.30 3.12 -13.91
N THR A 136 -20.92 3.88 -12.89
CA THR A 136 -20.42 5.26 -13.02
C THR A 136 -18.90 5.26 -12.86
N PHE A 137 -18.17 5.85 -13.80
CA PHE A 137 -16.71 5.91 -13.75
C PHE A 137 -16.21 7.16 -13.04
N VAL A 138 -15.22 6.98 -12.16
CA VAL A 138 -14.58 8.05 -11.41
C VAL A 138 -13.08 7.95 -11.65
N MET A 139 -12.46 9.01 -12.18
CA MET A 139 -11.04 9.02 -12.48
C MET A 139 -10.23 9.18 -11.18
N ALA A 140 -9.22 8.35 -11.03
CA ALA A 140 -8.34 8.28 -9.86
C ALA A 140 -6.85 8.38 -10.25
N PRO A 141 -6.45 9.37 -11.06
CA PRO A 141 -5.09 9.43 -11.58
C PRO A 141 -4.07 9.57 -10.44
N MET A 142 -2.98 8.81 -10.54
CA MET A 142 -1.91 8.73 -9.54
C MET A 142 -2.35 8.14 -8.20
N VAL A 143 -3.52 7.50 -8.09
CA VAL A 143 -3.75 6.53 -7.02
C VAL A 143 -3.05 5.25 -7.45
N HIS A 144 -1.73 5.19 -7.21
CA HIS A 144 -0.75 4.25 -7.79
C HIS A 144 -0.24 4.65 -9.19
N TRP A 145 -1.07 4.53 -10.23
CA TRP A 145 -0.67 4.80 -11.62
C TRP A 145 -1.49 5.94 -12.28
N PRO A 146 -0.99 6.58 -13.36
CA PRO A 146 -1.63 7.75 -13.94
C PRO A 146 -2.98 7.49 -14.63
N GLU A 147 -3.23 6.26 -15.09
CA GLU A 147 -4.44 5.89 -15.82
C GLU A 147 -5.60 5.38 -14.98
N VAL A 148 -5.33 5.12 -13.69
CA VAL A 148 -6.27 4.46 -12.78
C VAL A 148 -7.61 5.17 -12.76
N MET A 149 -8.67 4.36 -12.86
CA MET A 149 -10.05 4.75 -12.63
C MET A 149 -10.73 3.75 -11.70
N VAL A 150 -11.78 4.18 -11.02
CA VAL A 150 -12.67 3.29 -10.25
C VAL A 150 -14.05 3.34 -10.88
N SER A 151 -14.88 2.33 -10.61
CA SER A 151 -16.29 2.36 -11.01
C SER A 151 -17.21 2.11 -9.82
N TYR A 152 -18.34 2.79 -9.82
CA TYR A 152 -19.39 2.67 -8.81
C TYR A 152 -20.63 2.10 -9.45
N GLU A 153 -21.06 0.92 -8.98
CA GLU A 153 -22.32 0.30 -9.36
C GLU A 153 -23.45 0.89 -8.50
N GLN A 154 -24.43 1.50 -9.16
CA GLN A 154 -25.41 2.36 -8.52
C GLN A 154 -26.48 1.61 -7.72
N THR A 155 -26.87 0.42 -8.18
CA THR A 155 -28.04 -0.31 -7.66
C THR A 155 -27.73 -0.99 -6.32
N GLU A 156 -26.62 -1.70 -6.26
CA GLU A 156 -26.12 -2.41 -5.07
C GLU A 156 -25.08 -1.61 -4.28
N LYS A 157 -24.73 -0.40 -4.74
CA LYS A 157 -23.86 0.54 -4.03
C LYS A 157 -22.45 0.01 -3.83
N VAL A 158 -21.89 -0.59 -4.89
CA VAL A 158 -20.58 -1.25 -4.87
C VAL A 158 -19.53 -0.39 -5.56
N LEU A 159 -18.44 -0.08 -4.86
CA LEU A 159 -17.27 0.57 -5.46
C LEU A 159 -16.21 -0.47 -5.83
N PHE A 160 -15.90 -0.59 -7.12
CA PHE A 160 -14.72 -1.30 -7.61
C PHE A 160 -13.53 -0.35 -7.60
N SER A 161 -12.65 -0.51 -6.62
CA SER A 161 -11.74 0.56 -6.16
C SER A 161 -10.32 0.51 -6.72
N ALA A 162 -10.07 -0.33 -7.74
CA ALA A 162 -8.72 -0.66 -8.19
C ALA A 162 -7.85 -1.09 -6.98
N ASP A 163 -6.62 -0.60 -6.88
CA ASP A 163 -5.72 -0.87 -5.73
C ASP A 163 -6.15 -0.21 -4.43
N ALA A 164 -6.97 0.84 -4.50
CA ALA A 164 -7.43 1.47 -3.29
C ALA A 164 -8.23 0.48 -2.45
N PHE A 165 -8.01 0.54 -1.14
CA PHE A 165 -8.54 -0.33 -0.10
C PHE A 165 -8.04 -1.78 -0.09
N GLY A 166 -7.05 -2.11 -0.92
CA GLY A 166 -6.41 -3.42 -0.93
C GLY A 166 -5.49 -3.70 0.27
N LYS A 167 -5.10 -4.97 0.40
CA LYS A 167 -4.04 -5.42 1.31
C LYS A 167 -3.19 -6.52 0.66
N PHE A 168 -1.96 -6.71 1.15
CA PHE A 168 -1.22 -7.94 0.89
C PHE A 168 -1.89 -9.15 1.58
N GLY A 169 -1.64 -10.35 1.05
CA GLY A 169 -2.24 -11.59 1.53
C GLY A 169 -3.35 -12.09 0.62
N ALA A 170 -3.44 -13.42 0.48
CA ALA A 170 -4.53 -14.10 -0.20
C ALA A 170 -5.90 -13.83 0.48
N VAL A 171 -7.00 -13.90 -0.29
CA VAL A 171 -8.35 -13.85 0.28
C VAL A 171 -8.60 -15.11 1.12
N GLY A 172 -9.21 -14.94 2.28
CA GLY A 172 -9.55 -16.05 3.19
C GLY A 172 -8.46 -16.36 4.22
N THR A 173 -7.41 -15.55 4.32
CA THR A 173 -6.49 -15.59 5.46
C THR A 173 -7.13 -14.92 6.69
N ASP A 174 -6.81 -15.40 7.89
CA ASP A 174 -7.27 -14.81 9.17
C ASP A 174 -6.52 -13.50 9.54
N GLU A 175 -5.85 -12.88 8.57
CA GLU A 175 -5.06 -11.67 8.80
C GLU A 175 -5.98 -10.45 8.91
N PRO A 176 -5.90 -9.69 10.02
CA PRO A 176 -6.62 -8.43 10.15
C PRO A 176 -6.27 -7.48 9.00
N TRP A 177 -7.28 -6.84 8.42
CA TRP A 177 -7.08 -5.91 7.32
C TRP A 177 -6.09 -4.76 7.63
N PRO A 178 -6.14 -4.07 8.80
CA PRO A 178 -5.36 -2.85 9.00
C PRO A 178 -3.84 -3.00 8.84
N GLU A 179 -3.25 -4.12 9.26
CA GLU A 179 -1.78 -4.26 9.27
C GLU A 179 -1.23 -4.44 7.86
N GLU A 180 -1.71 -5.42 7.10
CA GLU A 180 -1.25 -5.63 5.72
C GLU A 180 -1.83 -4.57 4.77
N ALA A 181 -2.98 -3.95 5.07
CA ALA A 181 -3.47 -2.81 4.30
C ALA A 181 -2.59 -1.57 4.50
N ARG A 182 -2.05 -1.34 5.70
CA ARG A 182 -1.06 -0.28 5.93
C ARG A 182 0.20 -0.54 5.12
N ARG A 183 0.71 -1.78 5.21
CA ARG A 183 1.92 -2.19 4.50
C ARG A 183 1.71 -2.03 3.00
N TYR A 184 0.58 -2.49 2.46
CA TYR A 184 0.19 -2.31 1.07
C TYR A 184 0.08 -0.83 0.70
N PHE A 185 -0.77 -0.07 1.39
CA PHE A 185 -1.00 1.35 1.07
C PHE A 185 0.30 2.14 1.10
N ILE A 186 1.09 2.08 2.16
CA ILE A 186 2.30 2.89 2.30
C ILE A 186 3.36 2.55 1.25
N ASN A 187 3.47 1.26 0.88
CA ASN A 187 4.50 0.83 -0.06
C ASN A 187 4.05 0.90 -1.52
N ILE A 188 2.76 0.83 -1.84
CA ILE A 188 2.26 0.89 -3.21
C ILE A 188 1.77 2.32 -3.53
N VAL A 189 0.72 2.76 -2.84
CA VAL A 189 -0.04 3.98 -3.16
C VAL A 189 0.48 5.23 -2.42
N GLY A 190 1.10 5.05 -1.26
CA GLY A 190 1.20 6.05 -0.18
C GLY A 190 1.97 7.32 -0.52
N LYS A 191 2.85 7.25 -1.53
CA LYS A 191 3.54 8.42 -2.11
C LYS A 191 2.56 9.47 -2.65
N TYR A 192 1.36 9.04 -3.05
CA TYR A 192 0.37 9.86 -3.72
C TYR A 192 -0.82 10.23 -2.82
N GLY A 193 -0.53 10.62 -1.57
CA GLY A 193 -1.57 11.01 -0.61
C GLY A 193 -2.56 12.09 -1.11
N ALA A 194 -2.10 13.12 -1.83
CA ALA A 194 -2.99 14.17 -2.35
C ALA A 194 -3.96 13.68 -3.47
N PRO A 195 -3.50 12.89 -4.46
CA PRO A 195 -4.40 12.15 -5.35
C PRO A 195 -5.42 11.28 -4.61
N VAL A 196 -5.01 10.52 -3.60
CA VAL A 196 -5.92 9.68 -2.79
C VAL A 196 -6.96 10.54 -2.07
N GLN A 197 -6.57 11.64 -1.45
CA GLN A 197 -7.49 12.60 -0.81
C GLN A 197 -8.53 13.16 -1.78
N THR A 198 -8.12 13.41 -3.03
CA THR A 198 -9.03 13.85 -4.09
C THR A 198 -10.05 12.76 -4.44
N LEU A 199 -9.61 11.50 -4.55
CA LEU A 199 -10.50 10.37 -4.76
C LEU A 199 -11.49 10.19 -3.59
N LEU A 200 -11.01 10.23 -2.34
CA LEU A 200 -11.86 10.12 -1.15
C LEU A 200 -12.94 11.20 -1.12
N LYS A 201 -12.62 12.44 -1.52
CA LYS A 201 -13.61 13.53 -1.63
C LYS A 201 -14.68 13.24 -2.68
N LYS A 202 -14.32 12.65 -3.82
CA LYS A 202 -15.29 12.25 -4.86
C LYS A 202 -16.17 11.08 -4.37
N ALA A 203 -15.54 10.07 -3.78
CA ALA A 203 -16.23 8.89 -3.24
C ALA A 203 -17.21 9.25 -2.12
N ALA A 204 -16.93 10.29 -1.33
CA ALA A 204 -17.85 10.78 -0.30
C ALA A 204 -19.19 11.34 -0.84
N ALA A 205 -19.29 11.61 -2.14
CA ALA A 205 -20.55 12.00 -2.79
C ALA A 205 -21.38 10.79 -3.26
N LEU A 206 -20.82 9.57 -3.14
CA LEU A 206 -21.47 8.32 -3.49
C LEU A 206 -21.99 7.63 -2.23
N ASP A 207 -23.10 6.92 -2.35
CA ASP A 207 -23.66 6.11 -1.28
C ASP A 207 -23.06 4.70 -1.36
N ILE A 208 -21.90 4.48 -0.76
CA ILE A 208 -21.13 3.23 -0.90
C ILE A 208 -21.45 2.27 0.26
N ALA A 209 -21.88 1.06 -0.06
CA ALA A 209 -22.14 -0.01 0.91
C ALA A 209 -21.07 -1.12 0.90
N THR A 210 -20.40 -1.33 -0.23
CA THR A 210 -19.35 -2.35 -0.39
C THR A 210 -18.18 -1.79 -1.19
N ILE A 211 -16.95 -2.14 -0.80
CA ILE A 211 -15.73 -1.80 -1.55
C ILE A 211 -15.06 -3.11 -2.01
N CYS A 212 -14.83 -3.20 -3.31
CA CYS A 212 -14.24 -4.32 -4.02
C CYS A 212 -12.85 -3.92 -4.57
N PRO A 213 -11.77 -4.10 -3.80
CA PRO A 213 -10.41 -3.83 -4.27
C PRO A 213 -9.90 -4.91 -5.21
N LEU A 214 -8.79 -4.62 -5.90
CA LEU A 214 -8.07 -5.58 -6.75
C LEU A 214 -7.19 -6.56 -5.97
N HIS A 215 -6.91 -6.28 -4.70
CA HIS A 215 -6.21 -7.19 -3.78
C HIS A 215 -6.87 -7.27 -2.41
N GLY A 216 -6.76 -8.44 -1.77
CA GLY A 216 -7.28 -8.66 -0.43
C GLY A 216 -8.81 -8.81 -0.39
N PRO A 217 -9.42 -8.72 0.80
CA PRO A 217 -10.84 -9.02 0.98
C PRO A 217 -11.74 -7.90 0.45
N VAL A 218 -12.97 -8.27 0.11
CA VAL A 218 -14.05 -7.30 -0.10
C VAL A 218 -14.46 -6.71 1.25
N LEU A 219 -14.64 -5.39 1.29
CA LEU A 219 -14.98 -4.66 2.50
C LEU A 219 -16.49 -4.38 2.54
N GLN A 220 -17.15 -4.85 3.59
CA GLN A 220 -18.59 -4.76 3.79
C GLN A 220 -18.93 -4.41 5.24
N GLY A 221 -20.17 -4.00 5.50
CA GLY A 221 -20.64 -3.62 6.83
C GLY A 221 -20.30 -2.16 7.14
N ASP A 222 -19.75 -1.90 8.32
CA ASP A 222 -19.32 -0.55 8.69
C ASP A 222 -18.01 -0.20 7.99
N LEU A 223 -18.10 0.67 6.97
CA LEU A 223 -16.94 1.13 6.21
C LEU A 223 -16.12 2.21 6.94
N THR A 224 -16.62 2.77 8.05
CA THR A 224 -16.02 3.89 8.77
C THR A 224 -14.56 3.65 9.16
N PRO A 225 -14.17 2.48 9.71
CA PRO A 225 -12.77 2.24 10.11
C PRO A 225 -11.81 2.26 8.92
N TYR A 226 -12.22 1.70 7.78
CA TYR A 226 -11.40 1.64 6.57
C TYR A 226 -11.19 3.03 5.97
N LEU A 227 -12.27 3.81 5.87
CA LEU A 227 -12.24 5.19 5.39
C LEU A 227 -11.40 6.09 6.31
N HIS A 228 -11.54 5.92 7.62
CA HIS A 228 -10.73 6.65 8.60
C HIS A 228 -9.24 6.36 8.42
N LEU A 229 -8.85 5.09 8.28
CA LEU A 229 -7.46 4.70 8.08
C LEU A 229 -6.91 5.21 6.74
N TYR A 230 -7.63 5.05 5.64
CA TYR A 230 -7.23 5.59 4.33
C TYR A 230 -7.04 7.10 4.36
N ASN A 231 -7.95 7.83 5.03
CA ASN A 231 -7.82 9.27 5.21
C ASN A 231 -6.58 9.63 6.04
N THR A 232 -6.34 8.91 7.14
CA THR A 232 -5.16 9.10 8.00
C THR A 232 -3.87 8.89 7.22
N TRP A 233 -3.76 7.80 6.46
CA TRP A 233 -2.53 7.49 5.71
C TRP A 233 -2.30 8.46 4.56
N SER A 234 -3.33 8.78 3.77
CA SER A 234 -3.21 9.71 2.63
C SER A 234 -3.00 11.18 3.03
N SER A 235 -3.36 11.55 4.26
CA SER A 235 -3.03 12.86 4.85
C SER A 235 -1.69 12.85 5.61
N TYR A 236 -0.94 11.75 5.55
CA TYR A 236 0.33 11.54 6.25
C TYR A 236 0.23 11.71 7.76
N GLN A 237 -0.95 11.54 8.34
CA GLN A 237 -1.14 11.57 9.78
C GLN A 237 -0.74 10.21 10.38
N PRO A 238 -0.18 10.20 11.60
CA PRO A 238 0.03 8.96 12.32
C PRO A 238 -1.30 8.45 12.88
N GLU A 239 -1.44 7.13 13.02
CA GLU A 239 -2.57 6.55 13.75
C GLU A 239 -2.33 6.53 15.25
N THR A 240 -1.06 6.33 15.63
CA THR A 240 -0.65 6.16 17.01
C THR A 240 0.22 7.32 17.44
N ARG A 241 -0.24 8.06 18.45
CA ARG A 241 0.65 8.95 19.19
C ARG A 241 1.60 8.07 20.02
N GLY A 242 2.86 8.04 19.62
CA GLY A 242 3.88 7.17 20.20
C GLY A 242 5.18 7.23 19.42
N VAL A 243 6.11 6.33 19.76
CA VAL A 243 7.47 6.30 19.22
C VAL A 243 7.75 4.96 18.54
N PHE A 244 8.14 5.01 17.26
CA PHE A 244 8.75 3.87 16.57
C PHE A 244 10.28 3.96 16.65
N ILE A 245 10.91 2.98 17.28
CA ILE A 245 12.37 2.90 17.39
C ILE A 245 12.88 1.96 16.29
N ALA A 246 13.48 2.54 15.26
CA ALA A 246 14.15 1.81 14.19
C ALA A 246 15.64 1.73 14.51
N TYR A 247 16.18 0.53 14.73
CA TYR A 247 17.59 0.38 15.05
C TYR A 247 18.34 -0.59 14.13
N THR A 248 19.65 -0.38 14.04
CA THR A 248 20.61 -1.35 13.49
C THR A 248 21.73 -1.57 14.51
N SER A 249 22.30 -2.77 14.57
CA SER A 249 23.39 -3.05 15.51
C SER A 249 24.33 -4.13 15.01
N ILE A 250 25.64 -3.83 14.95
CA ILE A 250 26.67 -4.78 14.51
C ILE A 250 27.08 -5.70 15.67
N TYR A 251 27.38 -5.11 16.84
CA TYR A 251 27.91 -5.83 18.01
C TYR A 251 27.00 -5.73 19.25
N GLY A 252 25.74 -5.35 19.08
CA GLY A 252 24.74 -5.31 20.15
C GLY A 252 24.68 -4.02 20.98
N ASN A 253 25.71 -3.18 21.01
CA ASN A 253 25.67 -1.97 21.86
C ASN A 253 24.59 -0.95 21.44
N THR A 254 24.38 -0.73 20.14
CA THR A 254 23.25 0.10 19.65
C THR A 254 21.91 -0.51 20.01
N LYS A 255 21.78 -1.85 19.93
CA LYS A 255 20.57 -2.58 20.35
C LYS A 255 20.30 -2.36 21.83
N THR A 256 21.32 -2.47 22.69
CA THR A 256 21.19 -2.22 24.14
C THR A 256 20.69 -0.80 24.41
N ALA A 257 21.23 0.21 23.70
CA ALA A 257 20.77 1.59 23.84
C ALA A 257 19.31 1.78 23.40
N ALA A 258 18.93 1.20 22.25
CA ALA A 258 17.57 1.25 21.72
C ALA A 258 16.54 0.58 22.65
N LEU A 259 16.89 -0.60 23.21
CA LEU A 259 16.04 -1.31 24.17
C LEU A 259 15.89 -0.54 25.48
N LEU A 260 16.97 0.05 26.00
CA LEU A 260 16.90 0.87 27.20
C LEU A 260 16.02 2.11 26.99
N LEU A 261 16.14 2.79 25.85
CA LEU A 261 15.25 3.91 25.51
C LEU A 261 13.78 3.44 25.46
N ALA A 262 13.53 2.28 24.86
CA ALA A 262 12.18 1.71 24.80
C ALA A 262 11.60 1.47 26.21
N GLU A 263 12.41 0.96 27.15
CA GLU A 263 12.01 0.77 28.55
C GLU A 263 11.73 2.11 29.24
N GLU A 264 12.60 3.11 29.07
CA GLU A 264 12.41 4.46 29.63
C GLU A 264 11.16 5.16 29.09
N LEU A 265 10.86 5.02 27.80
CA LEU A 265 9.64 5.56 27.20
C LEU A 265 8.38 4.85 27.73
N LYS A 266 8.43 3.52 27.83
CA LYS A 266 7.32 2.72 28.38
C LYS A 266 7.06 3.05 29.84
N SER A 267 8.10 3.27 30.66
CA SER A 267 7.94 3.66 32.07
C SER A 267 7.27 5.03 32.24
N ARG A 268 7.31 5.88 31.20
CA ARG A 268 6.62 7.17 31.10
C ARG A 268 5.22 7.07 30.47
N GLY A 269 4.74 5.86 30.19
CA GLY A 269 3.42 5.63 29.57
C GLY A 269 3.37 5.92 28.07
N VAL A 270 4.51 6.03 27.40
CA VAL A 270 4.56 6.22 25.95
C VAL A 270 4.33 4.89 25.23
N THR A 271 3.47 4.88 24.21
CA THR A 271 3.32 3.74 23.30
C THR A 271 4.56 3.61 22.44
N VAL A 272 5.25 2.47 22.51
CA VAL A 272 6.52 2.22 21.80
C VAL A 272 6.45 0.94 21.00
N GLU A 273 6.89 1.03 19.74
CA GLU A 273 7.21 -0.10 18.87
C GLU A 273 8.69 -0.06 18.52
N ILE A 274 9.32 -1.22 18.34
CA ILE A 274 10.77 -1.30 18.08
C ILE A 274 11.07 -2.36 17.03
N ALA A 275 11.91 -2.01 16.05
CA ALA A 275 12.33 -2.91 14.98
C ALA A 275 13.85 -2.97 14.83
N ASP A 276 14.36 -4.19 14.69
CA ASP A 276 15.71 -4.45 14.20
C ASP A 276 15.67 -4.44 12.67
N LEU A 277 16.10 -3.34 12.06
CA LEU A 277 16.03 -3.19 10.60
C LEU A 277 16.84 -4.25 9.85
N SER A 278 17.79 -4.93 10.50
CA SER A 278 18.57 -6.02 9.87
C SER A 278 17.85 -7.37 9.87
N ARG A 279 16.66 -7.45 10.48
CA ARG A 279 15.88 -8.69 10.65
C ARG A 279 14.40 -8.53 10.30
N THR A 280 13.87 -7.31 10.40
CA THR A 280 12.50 -6.97 10.05
C THR A 280 12.37 -6.74 8.54
N ASP A 281 11.27 -7.18 7.94
CA ASP A 281 10.92 -6.82 6.58
C ASP A 281 10.92 -5.29 6.42
N LEU A 282 11.62 -4.79 5.40
CA LEU A 282 11.82 -3.35 5.23
C LEU A 282 10.50 -2.63 4.98
N ALA A 283 9.59 -3.22 4.21
CA ALA A 283 8.29 -2.64 3.92
C ALA A 283 7.39 -2.57 5.16
N GLN A 284 7.48 -3.57 6.06
CA GLN A 284 6.85 -3.50 7.39
C GLN A 284 7.47 -2.40 8.25
N ALA A 285 8.80 -2.28 8.31
CA ALA A 285 9.45 -1.23 9.10
C ALA A 285 9.06 0.17 8.61
N VAL A 286 8.98 0.37 7.28
CA VAL A 286 8.48 1.61 6.67
C VAL A 286 7.03 1.86 7.06
N ALA A 287 6.15 0.86 6.98
CA ALA A 287 4.76 0.99 7.40
C ALA A 287 4.61 1.36 8.88
N LYS A 288 5.42 0.76 9.77
CA LYS A 288 5.45 1.11 11.21
C LYS A 288 5.93 2.55 11.41
N ALA A 289 6.92 3.04 10.66
CA ALA A 289 7.33 4.44 10.76
C ALA A 289 6.17 5.41 10.49
N PHE A 290 5.34 5.13 9.49
CA PHE A 290 4.14 5.94 9.20
C PHE A 290 3.06 5.82 10.29
N GLN A 291 2.92 4.67 10.94
CA GLN A 291 1.93 4.43 11.99
C GLN A 291 2.12 5.33 13.22
N TYR A 292 3.37 5.61 13.59
CA TYR A 292 3.71 6.35 14.82
C TYR A 292 3.99 7.83 14.57
N SER A 293 3.62 8.69 15.52
CA SER A 293 3.83 10.14 15.43
C SER A 293 5.28 10.59 15.54
N GLN A 294 6.12 9.76 16.16
CA GLN A 294 7.53 10.04 16.39
C GLN A 294 8.37 8.82 16.02
N MET A 295 9.63 9.06 15.64
CA MET A 295 10.58 8.00 15.30
C MET A 295 11.92 8.23 15.99
N VAL A 296 12.60 7.15 16.37
CA VAL A 296 14.01 7.18 16.76
C VAL A 296 14.81 6.34 15.78
N CYS A 297 15.82 6.93 15.14
CA CYS A 297 16.79 6.20 14.34
C CYS A 297 18.05 5.95 15.18
N ALA A 298 18.33 4.68 15.46
CA ALA A 298 19.48 4.26 16.24
C ALA A 298 20.44 3.43 15.38
N ALA A 299 21.62 3.94 15.05
CA ALA A 299 22.53 3.26 14.14
C ALA A 299 24.02 3.41 14.48
N PRO A 300 24.86 2.40 14.20
CA PRO A 300 26.29 2.55 14.26
C PRO A 300 26.82 3.32 13.05
N SER A 301 27.94 3.99 13.26
CA SER A 301 28.76 4.58 12.20
C SER A 301 29.43 3.46 11.42
N TYR A 302 29.46 3.58 10.09
CA TYR A 302 30.02 2.56 9.20
C TYR A 302 30.67 3.23 7.99
N ASP A 303 31.95 2.92 7.72
CA ASP A 303 32.73 3.47 6.59
C ASP A 303 32.65 5.00 6.41
N GLY A 304 32.61 5.74 7.53
CA GLY A 304 32.50 7.21 7.54
C GLY A 304 31.08 7.76 7.29
N GLY A 305 30.09 6.88 7.17
CA GLY A 305 28.66 7.18 7.07
C GLY A 305 27.84 6.51 8.17
N VAL A 306 26.65 6.02 7.81
CA VAL A 306 25.76 5.22 8.66
C VAL A 306 25.70 3.78 8.13
N PHE A 307 25.41 2.82 9.00
CA PHE A 307 25.23 1.43 8.60
C PHE A 307 24.25 1.28 7.40
N PRO A 308 24.60 0.51 6.35
CA PRO A 308 23.83 0.48 5.09
C PRO A 308 22.34 0.20 5.26
N VAL A 309 21.98 -0.74 6.13
CA VAL A 309 20.57 -1.09 6.39
C VAL A 309 19.75 0.11 6.90
N MET A 310 20.35 1.00 7.69
CA MET A 310 19.68 2.23 8.12
C MET A 310 19.58 3.24 6.97
N ALA A 311 20.60 3.33 6.12
CA ALA A 311 20.54 4.18 4.92
C ALA A 311 19.44 3.72 3.97
N ASP A 312 19.30 2.41 3.75
CA ASP A 312 18.24 1.85 2.91
C ASP A 312 16.84 2.15 3.47
N PHE A 313 16.67 2.05 4.78
CA PHE A 313 15.42 2.43 5.46
C PHE A 313 15.07 3.91 5.27
N LEU A 314 16.02 4.81 5.50
CA LEU A 314 15.81 6.25 5.29
C LEU A 314 15.53 6.57 3.80
N HIS A 315 16.21 5.88 2.88
CA HIS A 315 15.95 6.00 1.45
C HIS A 315 14.51 5.63 1.10
N HIS A 316 13.99 4.52 1.65
CA HIS A 316 12.61 4.09 1.40
C HIS A 316 11.58 5.05 2.03
N LEU A 317 11.83 5.57 3.23
CA LEU A 317 10.98 6.62 3.79
C LEU A 317 10.89 7.85 2.88
N LYS A 318 12.04 8.31 2.36
CA LYS A 318 12.10 9.42 1.40
C LYS A 318 11.30 9.09 0.13
N SER A 319 11.49 7.90 -0.45
CA SER A 319 10.84 7.51 -1.70
C SER A 319 9.31 7.43 -1.56
N LYS A 320 8.81 7.08 -0.36
CA LYS A 320 7.38 7.06 0.00
C LYS A 320 6.86 8.38 0.57
N SER A 321 7.64 9.47 0.48
CA SER A 321 7.24 10.82 0.93
C SER A 321 6.87 10.90 2.42
N TYR A 322 7.60 10.18 3.27
CA TYR A 322 7.48 10.28 4.73
C TYR A 322 7.67 11.74 5.19
N GLN A 323 6.75 12.23 6.03
CA GLN A 323 6.68 13.64 6.42
C GLN A 323 5.84 13.85 7.69
N ASN A 324 5.88 15.06 8.25
CA ASN A 324 5.10 15.48 9.42
C ASN A 324 5.39 14.63 10.65
N ARG A 325 6.68 14.45 10.97
CA ARG A 325 7.13 13.59 12.07
C ARG A 325 8.24 14.25 12.87
N THR A 326 8.25 13.96 14.16
CA THR A 326 9.38 14.29 15.02
C THR A 326 10.33 13.10 15.05
N VAL A 327 11.62 13.33 14.83
CA VAL A 327 12.63 12.27 14.76
C VAL A 327 13.79 12.58 15.71
N ALA A 328 14.20 11.60 16.51
CA ALA A 328 15.42 11.68 17.32
C ALA A 328 16.47 10.67 16.84
N LEU A 329 17.73 10.94 17.18
CA LEU A 329 18.87 10.16 16.71
C LEU A 329 19.68 9.60 17.87
N ILE A 330 20.04 8.32 17.75
CA ILE A 330 21.08 7.67 18.54
C ILE A 330 22.16 7.21 17.57
N GLU A 331 23.40 7.62 17.80
CA GLU A 331 24.54 7.08 17.06
C GLU A 331 25.45 6.25 17.96
N ASN A 332 26.07 5.23 17.39
CA ASN A 332 27.17 4.51 18.03
C ASN A 332 28.44 4.63 17.18
N GLY A 333 29.56 5.00 17.79
CA GLY A 333 30.85 5.06 17.10
C GLY A 333 32.02 5.12 18.08
N SER A 334 33.20 4.69 17.64
CA SER A 334 34.38 4.59 18.52
C SER A 334 35.23 5.87 18.49
N TRP A 335 35.93 6.13 17.38
CA TRP A 335 36.89 7.23 17.25
C TRP A 335 36.35 8.43 16.46
N ALA A 336 35.52 8.19 15.44
CA ALA A 336 34.91 9.24 14.61
C ALA A 336 33.44 8.89 14.28
N PRO A 337 32.50 9.10 15.22
CA PRO A 337 31.07 8.92 14.94
C PRO A 337 30.61 9.79 13.76
N SER A 338 29.89 9.18 12.83
CA SER A 338 29.40 9.82 11.60
C SER A 338 27.92 9.54 11.33
N ALA A 339 27.33 8.53 11.99
CA ALA A 339 25.97 8.07 11.72
C ALA A 339 24.93 9.17 11.90
N ALA A 340 24.98 9.96 12.98
CA ALA A 340 23.96 10.99 13.20
C ALA A 340 23.97 12.03 12.08
N ARG A 341 25.15 12.52 11.69
CA ARG A 341 25.28 13.47 10.57
C ARG A 341 24.72 12.91 9.26
N THR A 342 25.00 11.64 8.95
CA THR A 342 24.50 10.98 7.73
C THR A 342 22.99 10.73 7.78
N MET A 343 22.43 10.40 8.94
CA MET A 343 20.98 10.26 9.11
C MET A 343 20.28 11.63 9.00
N THR A 344 20.82 12.67 9.65
CA THR A 344 20.34 14.06 9.56
C THR A 344 20.24 14.52 8.11
N ALA A 345 21.31 14.36 7.33
CA ALA A 345 21.31 14.80 5.93
C ALA A 345 20.19 14.14 5.09
N GLN A 346 19.92 12.85 5.29
CA GLN A 346 18.83 12.16 4.59
C GLN A 346 17.44 12.58 5.08
N LEU A 347 17.29 12.83 6.39
CA LEU A 347 16.02 13.27 6.98
C LEU A 347 15.67 14.72 6.60
N GLU A 348 16.66 15.60 6.40
CA GLU A 348 16.47 16.98 5.96
C GLU A 348 15.96 17.08 4.51
N GLU A 349 16.16 16.04 3.70
CA GLU A 349 15.58 15.94 2.35
C GLU A 349 14.09 15.59 2.36
N MET A 350 13.55 15.18 3.52
CA MET A 350 12.14 14.82 3.70
C MET A 350 11.34 16.04 4.17
N LYS A 351 10.09 16.15 3.69
CA LYS A 351 9.25 17.29 3.99
C LYS A 351 8.80 17.27 5.46
N ALA A 352 8.83 18.43 6.12
CA ALA A 352 8.24 18.62 7.44
C ALA A 352 8.68 17.58 8.50
N ILE A 353 9.95 17.18 8.47
CA ILE A 353 10.58 16.44 9.55
C ILE A 353 11.14 17.42 10.57
N THR A 354 10.80 17.22 11.84
CA THR A 354 11.38 17.96 12.97
C THR A 354 12.40 17.07 13.66
N LEU A 355 13.67 17.42 13.54
CA LEU A 355 14.73 16.73 14.28
C LEU A 355 14.78 17.25 15.72
N LEU A 356 14.66 16.36 16.71
CA LEU A 356 14.88 16.73 18.10
C LEU A 356 16.35 17.13 18.32
N SER A 357 16.55 18.19 19.10
CA SER A 357 17.89 18.63 19.47
C SER A 357 18.52 17.64 20.45
N GLY A 358 19.83 17.40 20.29
CA GLY A 358 20.58 16.49 21.14
C GLY A 358 20.59 15.05 20.63
N THR A 359 21.65 14.71 19.88
CA THR A 359 21.97 13.33 19.53
C THR A 359 22.54 12.60 20.76
N VAL A 360 22.07 11.38 21.01
CA VAL A 360 22.75 10.49 21.97
C VAL A 360 23.87 9.74 21.25
N THR A 361 25.11 10.02 21.63
CA THR A 361 26.31 9.36 21.06
C THR A 361 26.86 8.33 22.03
N VAL A 362 26.64 7.04 21.73
CA VAL A 362 27.23 5.92 22.46
C VAL A 362 28.65 5.66 21.93
N ARG A 363 29.66 5.71 22.81
CA ARG A 363 31.06 5.46 22.42
C ARG A 363 31.48 4.01 22.62
N ALA A 364 31.40 3.24 21.54
CA ALA A 364 31.63 1.79 21.47
C ALA A 364 30.65 0.99 22.34
N ALA A 365 30.83 1.02 23.66
CA ALA A 365 29.98 0.34 24.64
C ALA A 365 29.17 1.34 25.46
N LEU A 366 27.94 0.96 25.82
CA LEU A 366 27.05 1.77 26.65
C LEU A 366 27.63 1.94 28.06
N LYS A 367 27.68 3.18 28.55
CA LYS A 367 28.14 3.56 29.90
C LYS A 367 27.06 4.32 30.66
N ASP A 368 27.26 4.53 31.96
CA ASP A 368 26.27 5.19 32.81
C ASP A 368 25.91 6.61 32.36
N ALA A 369 26.87 7.36 31.81
CA ALA A 369 26.59 8.68 31.23
C ALA A 369 25.60 8.62 30.05
N ASP A 370 25.65 7.54 29.26
CA ASP A 370 24.73 7.34 28.13
C ASP A 370 23.31 7.05 28.64
N ARG A 371 23.17 6.42 29.81
CA ARG A 371 21.86 6.16 30.43
C ARG A 371 21.14 7.45 30.81
N THR A 372 21.88 8.41 31.38
CA THR A 372 21.32 9.75 31.69
C THR A 372 20.87 10.47 30.41
N ALA A 373 21.65 10.38 29.33
CA ALA A 373 21.28 10.98 28.05
C ALA A 373 20.05 10.30 27.42
N LEU A 374 19.94 8.98 27.51
CA LEU A 374 18.77 8.23 27.05
C LEU A 374 17.51 8.55 27.86
N ALA A 375 17.62 8.71 29.18
CA ALA A 375 16.52 9.14 30.03
C ALA A 375 16.03 10.56 29.67
N ALA A 376 16.96 11.50 29.45
CA ALA A 376 16.62 12.85 29.00
C ALA A 376 15.97 12.86 27.60
N LEU A 377 16.42 11.99 26.70
CA LEU A 377 15.79 11.80 25.40
C LEU A 377 14.37 11.23 25.54
N ALA A 378 14.16 10.26 26.44
CA ALA A 378 12.84 9.74 26.75
C ALA A 378 11.91 10.83 27.30
N ASP A 379 12.40 11.71 28.18
CA ASP A 379 11.63 12.86 28.68
C ASP A 379 11.21 13.82 27.56
N ALA A 380 12.07 14.05 26.56
CA ALA A 380 11.76 14.91 25.42
C ALA A 380 10.72 14.29 24.47
N LEU A 381 10.80 12.98 24.22
CA LEU A 381 9.86 12.25 23.37
C LEU A 381 8.50 12.00 24.05
N ALA A 382 8.45 12.00 25.39
CA ALA A 382 7.23 11.80 26.17
C ALA A 382 6.31 13.04 26.25
N GLN A 383 6.80 14.21 25.85
CA GLN A 383 6.01 15.45 25.75
C GLN A 383 5.01 15.38 24.59
#